data_AF-A0A2C6ADF3-F1
#
_entry.id   AF-A0A2C6ADF3-F1
#
_cell.length_a   1.000
_cell.length_b   1.000
_cell.length_c   1.000
_cell.angle_alpha   90.00
_cell.angle_beta   90.00
_cell.angle_gamma   90.00
#
_symmetry.space_group_name_H-M   'P 1'
#
loop_
_entity.id
_entity.type
_entity.pdbx_description
1 polymer ?
#
loop_
_entity_poly.entity_id
_entity_poly.type
_entity_poly.pdbx_seq_one_letter_code
_entity_poly.pdbx_strand_id
1 'polypeptide(L)'
;MTSSRVLSFPRSDRDSASVLVHVASVGKKPLDLKLLATEGEAPYVCLLKHDRVASLRVKNCPVSETEWEHILLALLQQEPVEGIQAAANIQPDSSICLTIRKQVQGITQRLGAISLACDQAERIELFQWCELSLDALDRHKTNEASLAAQIRVLDSEVEQLRAQLEELVQAKQDDETALLLKCRDLLNEKKAKIREQQKTIAASPFTGSGASSLQPLQATDVHADHLPDPSGPKKRKANGRAG
;
A
#
# COMPACT_ATOMS: atom_id res chain seq x y z
N MET A 1 30.14 -9.42 11.30
CA MET A 1 29.81 -8.43 12.34
C MET A 1 28.80 -9.09 13.27
N THR A 2 29.14 -9.29 14.54
CA THR A 2 28.22 -9.86 15.54
C THR A 2 27.15 -8.81 15.85
N SER A 3 25.94 -8.98 15.30
CA SER A 3 24.81 -8.14 15.68
C SER A 3 24.34 -8.56 17.08
N SER A 4 24.22 -7.58 17.97
CA SER A 4 23.59 -7.71 19.28
C SER A 4 22.45 -6.70 19.39
N ARG A 5 21.40 -7.06 20.14
CA ARG A 5 20.29 -6.19 20.50
C ARG A 5 19.59 -6.68 21.76
N VAL A 6 18.80 -5.82 22.37
CA VAL A 6 18.03 -6.12 23.58
C VAL A 6 16.55 -5.99 23.28
N LEU A 7 15.80 -7.03 23.61
CA LEU A 7 14.36 -7.15 23.41
C LEU A 7 13.67 -7.11 24.76
N SER A 8 12.44 -6.56 24.80
CA SER A 8 11.57 -6.63 25.96
C SER A 8 10.34 -7.45 25.62
N PHE A 9 10.04 -8.46 26.42
CA PHE A 9 8.84 -9.28 26.27
C PHE A 9 7.95 -9.13 27.51
N PRO A 10 6.64 -8.84 27.34
CA PRO A 10 5.73 -8.73 28.45
C PRO A 10 5.57 -10.07 29.17
N ARG A 11 5.42 -10.02 30.49
CA ARG A 11 5.13 -11.20 31.30
C ARG A 11 3.66 -11.56 31.24
N SER A 12 3.38 -12.86 31.17
CA SER A 12 2.01 -13.40 31.11
C SER A 12 1.33 -13.41 32.49
N ASP A 13 2.11 -13.40 33.57
CA ASP A 13 1.65 -13.47 34.95
C ASP A 13 1.45 -12.08 35.59
N ARG A 14 2.06 -11.03 35.01
CA ARG A 14 1.97 -9.66 35.52
C ARG A 14 2.07 -8.65 34.38
N ASP A 15 0.98 -7.93 34.14
CA ASP A 15 0.82 -6.98 33.02
C ASP A 15 1.81 -5.81 33.03
N SER A 16 2.44 -5.50 34.17
CA SER A 16 3.36 -4.38 34.32
C SER A 16 4.85 -4.77 34.33
N ALA A 17 5.18 -6.04 34.11
CA ALA A 17 6.54 -6.53 34.20
C ALA A 17 6.98 -7.16 32.87
N SER A 18 8.25 -7.02 32.55
CA SER A 18 8.84 -7.51 31.31
C SER A 18 10.10 -8.30 31.58
N VAL A 19 10.37 -9.27 30.71
CA VAL A 19 11.65 -9.97 30.65
C VAL A 19 12.50 -9.31 29.57
N LEU A 20 13.72 -8.94 29.93
CA LEU A 20 14.71 -8.45 28.98
C LEU A 20 15.45 -9.63 28.38
N VAL A 21 15.64 -9.62 27.07
CA VAL A 21 16.33 -10.66 26.33
C VAL A 21 17.37 -10.03 25.43
N HIS A 22 18.64 -10.21 25.77
CA HIS A 22 19.76 -9.89 24.91
C HIS A 22 19.97 -11.01 23.89
N VAL A 23 19.99 -10.62 22.62
CA VAL A 23 20.15 -11.51 21.46
C VAL A 23 21.49 -11.22 20.82
N ALA A 24 22.40 -12.20 20.85
CA ALA A 24 23.70 -12.11 20.20
C ALA A 24 23.83 -13.14 19.08
N SER A 25 24.28 -12.71 17.90
CA SER A 25 24.61 -13.63 16.80
C SER A 25 25.91 -14.39 17.08
N VAL A 26 25.85 -15.72 17.03
CA VAL A 26 26.99 -16.62 17.34
C VAL A 26 27.40 -17.49 16.14
N GLY A 27 26.52 -17.67 15.16
CA GLY A 27 26.79 -18.50 13.97
C GLY A 27 26.67 -17.75 12.65
N LYS A 28 26.72 -18.52 11.56
CA LYS A 28 26.64 -17.99 10.19
C LYS A 28 25.19 -17.85 9.72
N LYS A 29 24.29 -18.68 10.25
CA LYS A 29 22.87 -18.64 9.86
C LYS A 29 22.14 -17.57 10.68
N PRO A 30 21.07 -16.98 10.14
CA PRO A 30 20.41 -15.82 10.77
C PRO A 30 19.80 -16.12 12.15
N LEU A 31 19.47 -17.38 12.44
CA LEU A 31 18.91 -17.82 13.72
C LEU A 31 19.90 -18.61 14.58
N ASP A 32 21.20 -18.55 14.26
CA ASP A 32 22.25 -19.04 15.16
C ASP A 32 22.56 -17.97 16.21
N LEU A 33 21.76 -17.95 17.28
CA LEU A 33 21.70 -16.87 18.26
C LEU A 33 21.92 -17.40 19.69
N LYS A 34 22.67 -16.68 20.51
CA LYS A 34 22.67 -16.83 21.97
C LYS A 34 21.69 -15.84 22.55
N LEU A 35 20.68 -16.35 23.23
CA LEU A 35 19.69 -15.58 23.96
C LEU A 35 20.06 -15.59 25.44
N LEU A 36 20.21 -14.41 26.02
CA LEU A 36 20.41 -14.19 27.44
C LEU A 36 19.22 -13.40 27.95
N ALA A 37 18.45 -13.96 28.87
CA ALA A 37 17.27 -13.34 29.43
C ALA A 37 17.40 -13.09 30.92
N THR A 38 16.67 -12.09 31.40
CA THR A 38 16.53 -11.80 32.82
C THR A 38 15.22 -11.07 33.13
N GLU A 39 14.67 -11.38 34.28
CA GLU A 39 13.57 -10.72 34.97
C GLU A 39 14.04 -9.69 36.00
N GLY A 40 15.36 -9.51 36.14
CA GLY A 40 16.00 -8.61 37.09
C GLY A 40 16.80 -9.31 38.20
N GLU A 41 16.65 -10.63 38.34
CA GLU A 41 17.30 -11.40 39.41
C GLU A 41 18.25 -12.46 38.84
N ALA A 42 17.72 -13.45 38.11
CA ALA A 42 18.52 -14.55 37.58
C ALA A 42 18.82 -14.43 36.07
N PRO A 43 19.96 -14.99 35.61
CA PRO A 43 20.28 -15.22 34.20
C PRO A 43 19.67 -16.51 33.64
N TYR A 44 19.08 -16.39 32.44
CA TYR A 44 18.55 -17.52 31.69
C TYR A 44 19.15 -17.56 30.29
N VAL A 45 19.63 -18.72 29.87
CA VAL A 45 20.37 -18.87 28.62
C VAL A 45 19.66 -19.85 27.69
N CYS A 46 19.66 -19.52 26.40
CA CYS A 46 19.28 -20.43 25.33
C CYS A 46 20.21 -20.23 24.13
N LEU A 47 20.77 -21.32 23.62
CA LEU A 47 21.48 -21.31 22.34
C LEU A 47 20.53 -21.80 21.23
N LEU A 48 20.11 -20.87 20.40
CA LEU A 48 19.32 -21.16 19.21
C LEU A 48 20.26 -21.58 18.06
N LYS A 49 19.87 -22.63 17.35
CA LYS A 49 20.50 -23.04 16.09
C LYS A 49 19.44 -23.00 15.01
N HIS A 50 19.72 -22.36 13.89
CA HIS A 50 18.77 -22.18 12.80
C HIS A 50 18.13 -23.52 12.38
N ASP A 51 18.94 -24.57 12.22
CA ASP A 51 18.47 -25.89 11.79
C ASP A 51 17.52 -26.60 12.77
N ARG A 52 17.41 -26.10 14.01
CA ARG A 52 16.53 -26.66 15.04
C ARG A 52 15.30 -25.80 15.29
N VAL A 53 15.18 -24.66 14.63
CA VAL A 53 14.10 -23.70 14.88
C VAL A 53 12.72 -24.28 14.56
N ALA A 54 12.61 -25.12 13.52
CA ALA A 54 11.37 -25.79 13.16
C ALA A 54 10.79 -26.64 14.32
N SER A 55 11.65 -27.16 15.20
CA SER A 55 11.23 -27.98 16.36
C SER A 55 10.60 -27.17 17.50
N LEU A 56 10.73 -25.84 17.49
CA LEU A 56 10.14 -24.95 18.50
C LEU A 56 8.65 -24.68 18.26
N ARG A 57 8.13 -25.10 17.10
CA ARG A 57 6.71 -25.01 16.77
C ARG A 57 5.89 -25.97 17.60
N VAL A 58 4.65 -25.61 17.87
CA VAL A 58 3.67 -26.59 18.35
C VAL A 58 3.35 -27.61 17.25
N LYS A 59 3.00 -28.84 17.64
CA LYS A 59 2.71 -29.93 16.69
C LYS A 59 1.64 -29.58 15.66
N ASN A 60 0.65 -28.77 16.06
CA ASN A 60 -0.45 -28.31 15.22
C ASN A 60 -0.29 -26.83 14.84
N CYS A 61 0.92 -26.43 14.45
CA CYS A 61 1.18 -25.04 14.07
C CYS A 61 0.40 -24.70 12.79
N PRO A 62 -0.37 -23.60 12.74
CA PRO A 62 -1.14 -23.18 11.56
C PRO A 62 -0.25 -22.67 10.41
N VAL A 63 1.03 -22.50 10.67
CA VAL A 63 2.00 -21.78 9.84
C VAL A 63 3.04 -22.77 9.29
N SER A 64 3.51 -22.56 8.06
CA SER A 64 4.56 -23.38 7.45
C SER A 64 5.90 -23.28 8.19
N GLU A 65 6.87 -24.15 7.88
CA GLU A 65 8.19 -24.05 8.51
C GLU A 65 8.92 -22.78 8.10
N THR A 66 8.82 -22.41 6.83
CA THR A 66 9.43 -21.20 6.28
C THR A 66 8.82 -19.92 6.84
N GLU A 67 7.49 -19.85 6.98
CA GLU A 67 6.81 -18.70 7.58
C GLU A 67 7.11 -18.63 9.09
N TRP A 68 7.25 -19.77 9.78
CA TRP A 68 7.68 -19.79 11.18
C TRP A 68 9.09 -19.24 11.38
N GLU A 69 10.04 -19.66 10.56
CA GLU A 69 11.41 -19.14 10.59
C GLU A 69 11.44 -17.64 10.34
N HIS A 70 10.64 -17.16 9.38
CA HIS A 70 10.52 -15.74 9.08
C HIS A 70 9.92 -14.96 10.27
N ILE A 71 8.84 -15.46 10.89
CA ILE A 71 8.23 -14.84 12.07
C ILE A 71 9.23 -14.75 13.21
N LEU A 72 9.98 -15.82 13.49
CA LEU A 72 10.99 -15.80 14.55
C LEU A 72 12.14 -14.86 14.25
N LEU A 73 12.60 -14.81 13.01
CA LEU A 73 13.63 -13.89 12.57
C LEU A 73 13.17 -12.45 12.77
N ALA A 74 12.00 -12.10 12.27
CA ALA A 74 11.43 -10.75 12.39
C ALA A 74 11.21 -10.37 13.87
N LEU A 75 10.64 -11.28 14.68
CA LEU A 75 10.43 -11.06 16.12
C LEU A 75 11.75 -10.80 16.85
N LEU A 76 12.77 -11.62 16.59
CA LEU A 76 14.09 -11.47 17.22
C LEU A 76 14.88 -10.29 16.63
N GLN A 77 14.45 -9.73 15.51
CA GLN A 77 15.03 -8.54 14.89
C GLN A 77 14.32 -7.22 15.24
N GLN A 78 13.22 -7.27 16.01
CA GLN A 78 12.32 -6.13 16.28
C GLN A 78 11.61 -5.58 15.04
N GLU A 79 11.38 -6.43 14.05
CA GLU A 79 10.57 -6.05 12.90
C GLU A 79 9.08 -6.22 13.25
N PRO A 80 8.22 -5.23 12.90
CA PRO A 80 6.80 -5.33 13.16
C PRO A 80 6.20 -6.42 12.26
N VAL A 81 5.64 -7.47 12.88
CA VAL A 81 4.87 -8.50 12.16
C VAL A 81 3.42 -8.44 12.62
N GLU A 82 2.51 -8.22 11.67
CA GLU A 82 1.10 -8.07 11.97
C GLU A 82 0.51 -9.31 12.64
N GLY A 83 -0.22 -9.08 13.73
CA GLY A 83 -0.87 -10.14 14.48
C GLY A 83 0.08 -11.09 15.19
N ILE A 84 1.38 -10.83 15.32
CA ILE A 84 2.28 -11.66 16.14
C ILE A 84 2.46 -11.04 17.52
N GLN A 85 2.34 -11.85 18.56
CA GLN A 85 2.58 -11.49 19.95
C GLN A 85 3.50 -12.50 20.60
N ALA A 86 4.42 -12.01 21.41
CA ALA A 86 5.29 -12.85 22.23
C ALA A 86 5.15 -12.44 23.70
N ALA A 87 5.00 -13.43 24.57
CA ALA A 87 4.89 -13.21 26.01
C ALA A 87 5.80 -14.19 26.75
N ALA A 88 6.43 -13.72 27.83
CA ALA A 88 7.26 -14.53 28.69
C ALA A 88 6.43 -15.16 29.81
N ASN A 89 6.73 -16.41 30.15
CA ASN A 89 6.28 -17.06 31.37
C ASN A 89 7.50 -17.51 32.16
N ILE A 90 7.53 -17.22 33.46
CA ILE A 90 8.70 -17.43 34.31
C ILE A 90 8.41 -18.58 35.27
N GLN A 91 9.32 -19.54 35.29
CA GLN A 91 9.44 -20.53 36.36
C GLN A 91 10.70 -20.16 37.15
N PRO A 92 10.56 -19.51 38.33
CA PRO A 92 11.69 -19.03 39.12
C PRO A 92 12.73 -20.12 39.32
N ASP A 93 14.01 -19.77 39.19
CA ASP A 93 15.18 -20.66 39.37
C ASP A 93 15.21 -21.89 38.44
N SER A 94 14.32 -21.97 37.45
CA SER A 94 14.19 -23.10 36.55
C SER A 94 14.33 -22.67 35.10
N SER A 95 13.34 -21.95 34.58
CA SER A 95 13.33 -21.56 33.17
C SER A 95 12.40 -20.38 32.87
N ILE A 96 12.74 -19.64 31.81
CA ILE A 96 11.82 -18.70 31.17
C ILE A 96 11.34 -19.31 29.86
N CYS A 97 10.03 -19.27 29.63
CA CYS A 97 9.40 -19.74 28.40
C CYS A 97 8.81 -18.55 27.63
N LEU A 98 9.42 -18.16 26.52
CA LEU A 98 8.87 -17.20 25.58
C LEU A 98 7.86 -17.91 24.68
N THR A 99 6.58 -17.53 24.76
CA THR A 99 5.52 -18.11 23.94
C THR A 99 5.17 -17.16 22.81
N ILE A 100 5.26 -17.63 21.58
CA ILE A 100 4.91 -16.88 20.37
C ILE A 100 3.49 -17.27 19.94
N ARG A 101 2.63 -16.28 19.72
CA ARG A 101 1.22 -16.42 19.35
C ARG A 101 0.89 -15.55 18.13
N LYS A 102 -0.06 -16.00 17.32
CA LYS A 102 -0.66 -15.25 16.22
C LYS A 102 -2.10 -14.87 16.62
N GLN A 103 -2.44 -13.60 16.54
CA GLN A 103 -3.76 -13.05 16.72
C GLN A 103 -4.40 -12.83 15.35
N VAL A 104 -5.49 -13.54 15.07
CA VAL A 104 -6.26 -13.43 13.83
C VAL A 104 -7.72 -13.28 14.21
N GLN A 105 -8.36 -12.18 13.77
CA GLN A 105 -9.80 -11.93 13.99
C GLN A 105 -10.27 -12.09 15.46
N GLY A 106 -9.42 -11.67 16.42
CA GLY A 106 -9.73 -11.74 17.85
C GLY A 106 -9.43 -13.09 18.53
N ILE A 107 -8.98 -14.11 17.79
CA ILE A 107 -8.54 -15.39 18.34
C ILE A 107 -7.02 -15.40 18.43
N THR A 108 -6.49 -15.83 19.58
CA THR A 108 -5.04 -16.04 19.77
C THR A 108 -4.70 -17.51 19.60
N GLN A 109 -3.74 -17.80 18.71
CA GLN A 109 -3.27 -19.15 18.43
C GLN A 109 -1.78 -19.25 18.75
N ARG A 110 -1.39 -20.25 19.53
CA ARG A 110 0.02 -20.51 19.85
C ARG A 110 0.75 -21.09 18.64
N LEU A 111 1.85 -20.46 18.25
CA LEU A 111 2.71 -20.93 17.16
C LEU A 111 3.86 -21.80 17.67
N GLY A 112 4.48 -21.41 18.78
CA GLY A 112 5.64 -22.09 19.33
C GLY A 112 6.10 -21.50 20.66
N ALA A 113 7.21 -22.02 21.17
CA ALA A 113 7.85 -21.49 22.36
C ALA A 113 9.37 -21.69 22.37
N ILE A 114 10.08 -20.77 23.02
CA ILE A 114 11.52 -20.83 23.28
C ILE A 114 11.71 -20.95 24.79
N SER A 115 12.39 -21.99 25.24
CA SER A 115 12.72 -22.20 26.64
C SER A 115 14.16 -21.83 26.91
N LEU A 116 14.38 -20.95 27.88
CA LEU A 116 15.69 -20.54 28.38
C LEU A 116 15.87 -21.14 29.78
N ALA A 117 16.99 -21.84 30.00
CA ALA A 117 17.28 -22.48 31.28
C ALA A 117 18.05 -21.52 32.19
N CYS A 118 17.77 -21.57 33.49
CA CYS A 118 18.54 -20.79 34.47
C CYS A 118 20.00 -21.26 34.49
N ASP A 119 20.95 -20.32 34.38
CA ASP A 119 22.38 -20.59 34.46
C ASP A 119 23.08 -19.54 35.32
N GLN A 120 23.17 -19.81 36.62
CA GLN A 120 23.74 -18.89 37.62
C GLN A 120 25.22 -18.57 37.40
N ALA A 121 25.93 -19.30 36.53
CA ALA A 121 27.32 -19.00 36.19
C ALA A 121 27.44 -17.85 35.18
N GLU A 122 26.41 -17.60 34.38
CA GLU A 122 26.39 -16.53 33.40
C GLU A 122 26.22 -15.17 34.10
N ARG A 123 26.96 -14.16 33.63
CA ARG A 123 26.86 -12.78 34.16
C ARG A 123 25.98 -11.94 33.26
N ILE A 124 25.12 -11.11 33.88
CA ILE A 124 24.29 -10.14 33.17
C ILE A 124 24.90 -8.76 33.35
N GLU A 125 25.28 -8.13 32.24
CA GLU A 125 25.77 -6.76 32.22
C GLU A 125 24.65 -5.80 31.78
N LEU A 126 23.69 -5.56 32.70
CA LEU A 126 22.51 -4.71 32.42
C LEU A 126 22.87 -3.31 31.94
N PHE A 127 23.98 -2.76 32.42
CA PHE A 127 24.45 -1.43 31.98
C PHE A 127 24.80 -1.41 30.49
N GLN A 128 25.52 -2.42 30.00
CA GLN A 128 25.82 -2.58 28.58
C GLN A 128 24.54 -2.77 27.76
N TRP A 129 23.55 -3.50 28.29
CA TRP A 129 22.26 -3.69 27.62
C TRP A 129 21.49 -2.37 27.47
N CYS A 130 21.57 -1.49 28.48
CA CYS A 130 21.01 -0.15 28.41
C CYS A 130 21.72 0.70 27.35
N GLU A 131 23.06 0.69 27.29
CA GLU A 131 23.82 1.38 26.25
C GLU A 131 23.40 0.92 24.85
N LEU A 132 23.33 -0.39 24.62
CA LEU A 132 22.88 -0.96 23.34
C LEU A 132 21.44 -0.55 22.98
N SER A 133 20.56 -0.47 23.97
CA SER A 133 19.16 -0.07 23.77
C SER A 133 19.03 1.42 23.45
N LEU A 134 19.84 2.27 24.11
CA LEU A 134 19.89 3.70 23.84
C LEU A 134 20.47 3.98 22.46
N ASP A 135 21.57 3.33 22.08
CA ASP A 135 22.14 3.40 20.74
C ASP A 135 21.14 3.00 19.66
N ALA A 136 20.37 1.92 19.90
CA ALA A 136 19.33 1.48 18.99
C ALA A 136 18.22 2.52 18.88
N LEU A 137 17.75 3.06 20.00
CA LEU A 137 16.72 4.10 20.04
C LEU A 137 17.16 5.36 19.28
N ASP A 138 18.41 5.80 19.47
CA ASP A 138 18.93 6.98 18.77
C ASP A 138 19.03 6.73 17.26
N ARG A 139 19.49 5.55 16.82
CA ARG A 139 19.46 5.16 15.39
C ARG A 139 18.05 5.14 14.83
N HIS A 140 17.08 4.62 15.58
CA HIS A 140 15.69 4.61 15.16
C HIS A 140 15.13 6.03 15.02
N LYS A 141 15.40 6.93 15.98
CA LYS A 141 14.99 8.34 15.90
C LYS A 141 15.63 9.07 14.72
N THR A 142 16.92 8.84 14.45
CA THR A 142 17.58 9.46 13.29
C THR A 142 16.99 8.95 11.97
N ASN A 143 16.68 7.66 11.88
CA ASN A 143 16.06 7.08 10.71
C ASN A 143 14.64 7.60 10.51
N GLU A 144 13.86 7.71 11.58
CA GLU A 144 12.51 8.27 11.55
C GLU A 144 12.53 9.74 11.08
N ALA A 145 13.45 10.55 11.61
CA ALA A 145 13.61 11.94 11.18
C ALA A 145 14.01 12.04 9.70
N SER A 146 14.90 11.17 9.23
CA SER A 146 15.30 11.12 7.82
C SER A 146 14.14 10.71 6.91
N LEU A 147 13.39 9.66 7.28
CA LEU A 147 12.22 9.20 6.53
C LEU A 147 11.12 10.27 6.51
N ALA A 148 10.86 10.93 7.63
CA ALA A 148 9.90 12.03 7.69
C ALA A 148 10.30 13.21 6.80
N ALA A 149 11.60 13.53 6.72
CA ALA A 149 12.10 14.56 5.81
C ALA A 149 11.92 14.13 4.33
N GLN A 150 12.21 12.88 3.99
CA GLN A 150 11.99 12.34 2.64
C GLN A 150 10.52 12.37 2.25
N ILE A 151 9.62 11.97 3.15
CA ILE A 151 8.17 12.02 2.91
C ILE A 151 7.73 13.45 2.57
N ARG A 152 8.19 14.45 3.34
CA ARG A 152 7.87 15.86 3.06
C ARG A 152 8.36 16.33 1.69
N VAL A 153 9.55 15.91 1.29
CA VAL A 153 10.09 16.23 -0.05
C VAL A 153 9.21 15.59 -1.12
N LEU A 154 8.90 14.29 -1.00
CA LEU A 154 8.05 13.59 -1.96
C LEU A 154 6.65 14.20 -2.03
N ASP A 155 6.04 14.57 -0.90
CA ASP A 155 4.74 15.24 -0.88
C ASP A 155 4.79 16.57 -1.62
N SER A 156 5.84 17.37 -1.42
CA SER A 156 6.02 18.64 -2.15
C SER A 156 6.21 18.44 -3.66
N GLU A 157 6.93 17.39 -4.07
CA GLU A 157 7.10 17.05 -5.48
C GLU A 157 5.78 16.58 -6.11
N VAL A 158 4.98 15.80 -5.38
CA VAL A 158 3.64 15.37 -5.82
C VAL A 158 2.71 16.57 -5.98
N GLU A 159 2.72 17.52 -5.03
CA GLU A 159 1.94 18.75 -5.14
C GLU A 159 2.37 19.59 -6.35
N GLN A 160 3.67 19.75 -6.57
CA GLN A 160 4.21 20.48 -7.73
C GLN A 160 3.81 19.81 -9.05
N LEU A 161 3.95 18.48 -9.17
CA LEU A 161 3.56 17.74 -10.37
C LEU A 161 2.05 17.83 -10.64
N ARG A 162 1.23 17.81 -9.59
CA ARG A 162 -0.22 18.03 -9.71
C ARG A 162 -0.53 19.43 -10.23
N ALA A 163 0.14 20.46 -9.73
CA ALA A 163 -0.03 21.83 -10.20
C ALA A 163 0.38 21.98 -11.68
N GLN A 164 1.51 21.40 -12.08
CA GLN A 164 1.96 21.39 -13.47
C GLN A 164 1.00 20.64 -14.39
N LEU A 165 0.39 19.55 -13.92
CA LEU A 165 -0.61 18.82 -14.68
C LEU A 165 -1.88 19.64 -14.89
N GLU A 166 -2.38 20.30 -13.83
CA GLU A 166 -3.55 21.17 -13.92
C GLU A 166 -3.31 22.34 -14.88
N GLU A 167 -2.15 22.97 -14.79
CA GLU A 167 -1.73 24.04 -15.70
C GLU A 167 -1.69 23.56 -17.16
N LEU A 168 -1.11 22.39 -17.41
CA LEU A 168 -1.04 21.81 -18.76
C LEU A 168 -2.42 21.46 -19.32
N VAL A 169 -3.31 20.91 -18.48
CA VAL A 169 -4.68 20.60 -18.86
C VAL A 169 -5.44 21.88 -19.22
N GLN A 170 -5.30 22.92 -18.40
CA GLN A 170 -5.92 24.21 -18.67
C GLN A 170 -5.39 24.86 -19.95
N ALA A 171 -4.07 24.89 -20.13
CA ALA A 171 -3.44 25.44 -21.34
C ALA A 171 -3.89 24.69 -22.60
N LYS A 172 -3.97 23.36 -22.55
CA LYS A 172 -4.50 22.53 -23.64
C LYS A 172 -5.95 22.85 -23.95
N GLN A 173 -6.79 23.02 -22.93
CA GLN A 173 -8.19 23.37 -23.10
C GLN A 173 -8.34 24.74 -23.77
N ASP A 174 -7.55 25.72 -23.35
CA ASP A 174 -7.54 27.06 -23.92
C ASP A 174 -7.06 27.04 -25.38
N ASP A 175 -6.01 26.28 -25.70
CA ASP A 175 -5.53 26.10 -27.07
C ASP A 175 -6.55 25.42 -27.97
N GLU A 176 -7.22 24.36 -27.50
CA GLU A 176 -8.29 23.67 -28.23
C GLU A 176 -9.47 24.62 -28.51
N THR A 177 -9.88 25.43 -27.53
CA THR A 177 -10.95 26.41 -27.73
C THR A 177 -10.55 27.50 -28.73
N ALA A 178 -9.32 28.02 -28.65
CA ALA A 178 -8.80 29.00 -29.59
C ALA A 178 -8.72 28.44 -31.02
N LEU A 179 -8.34 27.17 -31.18
CA LEU A 179 -8.32 26.50 -32.48
C LEU A 179 -9.72 26.33 -33.05
N LEU A 180 -10.69 25.90 -32.23
CA LEU A 180 -12.10 25.77 -32.65
C LEU A 180 -12.70 27.10 -33.09
N LEU A 181 -12.38 28.21 -32.41
CA LEU A 181 -12.80 29.56 -32.80
C LEU A 181 -12.23 29.95 -34.16
N LYS A 182 -10.92 29.71 -34.41
CA LYS A 182 -10.29 29.96 -35.71
C LYS A 182 -10.93 29.13 -36.82
N CYS A 183 -11.22 27.84 -36.58
CA CYS A 183 -11.91 26.99 -37.54
C CYS A 183 -13.31 27.51 -37.87
N ARG A 184 -14.08 27.96 -36.86
CA ARG A 184 -15.39 28.59 -37.06
C ARG A 184 -15.29 29.82 -37.96
N ASP A 185 -14.31 30.69 -37.71
CA ASP A 185 -14.15 31.94 -38.46
C ASP A 185 -13.78 31.66 -39.92
N LEU A 186 -12.86 30.72 -40.16
CA LEU A 186 -12.52 30.25 -41.51
C LEU A 186 -13.72 29.65 -42.25
N LEU A 187 -14.55 28.85 -41.55
CA LEU A 187 -15.77 28.27 -42.14
C LEU A 187 -16.78 29.36 -42.51
N ASN A 188 -16.93 30.40 -41.69
CA ASN A 188 -17.82 31.52 -41.97
C ASN A 188 -17.32 32.36 -43.16
N GLU A 189 -16.03 32.63 -43.23
CA GLU A 189 -15.42 33.34 -44.36
C GLU A 189 -15.58 32.56 -45.66
N LYS A 190 -15.32 31.24 -45.63
CA LYS A 190 -15.55 30.37 -46.80
C LYS A 190 -17.02 30.35 -47.20
N LYS A 191 -17.96 30.24 -46.25
CA LYS A 191 -19.40 30.31 -46.54
C LYS A 191 -19.78 31.65 -47.19
N ALA A 192 -19.24 32.77 -46.72
CA ALA A 192 -19.48 34.09 -47.31
C ALA A 192 -18.97 34.17 -48.75
N LYS A 193 -17.72 33.74 -49.00
CA LYS A 193 -17.12 33.68 -50.34
C LYS A 193 -17.92 32.78 -51.29
N ILE A 194 -18.38 31.61 -50.84
CA ILE A 194 -19.20 30.71 -51.65
C ILE A 194 -20.53 31.39 -52.05
N ARG A 195 -21.19 32.08 -51.12
CA ARG A 195 -22.44 32.82 -51.43
C ARG A 195 -22.22 33.93 -52.44
N GLU A 196 -21.10 34.66 -52.32
CA GLU A 196 -20.73 35.72 -53.26
C GLU A 196 -20.44 35.17 -54.67
N GLN A 197 -19.69 34.06 -54.75
CA GLN A 197 -19.42 33.34 -55.99
C GLN A 197 -20.71 32.79 -56.62
N GLN A 198 -21.61 32.21 -55.82
CA GLN A 198 -22.92 31.76 -56.30
C GLN A 198 -23.76 32.91 -56.84
N LYS A 199 -23.76 34.07 -56.17
CA LYS A 199 -24.48 35.27 -56.61
C LYS A 199 -23.91 35.82 -57.93
N THR A 200 -22.59 35.83 -58.10
CA THR A 200 -21.95 36.27 -59.35
C THR A 200 -22.20 35.30 -60.50
N ILE A 201 -22.17 33.98 -60.26
CA ILE A 201 -22.56 32.98 -61.27
C ILE A 201 -24.03 33.16 -61.69
N ALA A 202 -24.94 33.36 -60.73
CA ALA A 202 -26.36 33.56 -61.03
C ALA A 202 -26.65 34.89 -61.75
N ALA A 203 -25.83 35.92 -61.51
CA ALA A 203 -25.98 37.24 -62.13
C ALA A 203 -25.24 37.39 -63.47
N SER A 204 -24.35 36.45 -63.82
CA SER A 204 -23.65 36.43 -65.11
C SER A 204 -24.55 35.77 -66.16
N PRO A 205 -25.00 36.50 -67.20
CA PRO A 205 -25.74 35.88 -68.28
C PRO A 205 -24.77 35.01 -69.09
N PHE A 206 -25.03 33.71 -69.13
CA PHE A 206 -24.28 32.75 -69.92
C PHE A 206 -24.43 33.08 -71.42
N THR A 207 -23.46 33.77 -72.01
CA THR A 207 -23.28 33.82 -73.46
C THR A 207 -22.37 32.67 -73.88
N GLY A 208 -22.96 31.49 -73.96
CA GLY A 208 -22.34 30.29 -74.53
C GLY A 208 -23.42 29.44 -75.17
N SER A 209 -23.65 29.66 -76.46
CA SER A 209 -24.56 28.88 -77.31
C SER A 209 -24.27 27.38 -77.19
N GLY A 210 -25.33 26.58 -77.00
CA GLY A 210 -25.23 25.12 -77.00
C GLY A 210 -26.46 24.46 -76.39
N ALA A 211 -27.56 24.44 -77.14
CA ALA A 211 -28.76 23.69 -76.80
C ALA A 211 -28.46 22.18 -76.64
N SER A 212 -28.97 21.56 -75.58
CA SER A 212 -29.79 20.35 -75.72
C SER A 212 -30.51 20.00 -74.42
N SER A 213 -31.82 19.90 -74.59
CA SER A 213 -32.79 19.21 -73.74
C SER A 213 -32.27 17.86 -73.24
N LEU A 214 -32.61 17.50 -72.00
CA LEU A 214 -33.41 16.30 -71.70
C LEU A 214 -33.95 16.37 -70.25
N GLN A 215 -35.13 15.77 -70.10
CA GLN A 215 -36.16 16.00 -69.08
C GLN A 215 -36.04 15.01 -67.88
N PRO A 216 -37.01 14.88 -66.94
CA PRO A 216 -36.80 15.04 -65.50
C PRO A 216 -36.94 13.75 -64.66
N LEU A 217 -36.43 13.75 -63.42
CA LEU A 217 -36.88 12.80 -62.37
C LEU A 217 -36.99 13.48 -60.99
N GLN A 218 -38.24 13.76 -60.66
CA GLN A 218 -38.95 13.54 -59.39
C GLN A 218 -38.40 14.09 -58.06
N ALA A 219 -39.26 14.95 -57.52
CA ALA A 219 -39.51 15.27 -56.12
C ALA A 219 -39.39 14.11 -55.13
N THR A 220 -38.83 14.42 -53.96
CA THR A 220 -39.52 14.17 -52.69
C THR A 220 -39.32 15.36 -51.76
N ASP A 221 -40.41 16.12 -51.58
CA ASP A 221 -40.76 16.82 -50.34
C ASP A 221 -40.53 15.92 -49.12
N VAL A 222 -40.10 16.51 -47.99
CA VAL A 222 -40.99 16.66 -46.81
C VAL A 222 -40.53 17.86 -45.99
N HIS A 223 -41.45 18.81 -45.82
CA HIS A 223 -41.38 19.96 -44.93
C HIS A 223 -41.98 19.57 -43.55
N ALA A 224 -41.37 20.09 -42.47
CA ALA A 224 -41.97 20.56 -41.20
C ALA A 224 -42.84 19.61 -40.35
N ASP A 225 -42.46 19.36 -39.08
CA ASP A 225 -43.06 20.02 -37.89
C ASP A 225 -42.85 19.28 -36.55
N HIS A 226 -42.44 20.07 -35.55
CA HIS A 226 -42.81 20.12 -34.12
C HIS A 226 -42.98 18.87 -33.20
N LEU A 227 -42.08 18.83 -32.18
CA LEU A 227 -42.29 18.64 -30.71
C LEU A 227 -42.77 17.26 -30.17
N PRO A 228 -42.76 17.02 -28.84
CA PRO A 228 -41.62 16.75 -27.95
C PRO A 228 -41.73 15.34 -27.29
N ASP A 229 -40.63 14.71 -26.88
CA ASP A 229 -40.69 13.39 -26.23
C ASP A 229 -40.86 13.52 -24.69
N PRO A 230 -41.73 12.75 -24.03
CA PRO A 230 -42.09 12.96 -22.63
C PRO A 230 -41.19 12.24 -21.63
N SER A 231 -41.19 12.80 -20.43
CA SER A 231 -40.56 12.28 -19.21
C SER A 231 -41.11 10.92 -18.74
N GLY A 232 -40.22 10.11 -18.16
CA GLY A 232 -40.48 9.49 -16.85
C GLY A 232 -40.75 7.97 -16.78
N PRO A 233 -40.53 7.34 -15.61
CA PRO A 233 -40.00 5.98 -15.48
C PRO A 233 -41.07 4.91 -15.18
N LYS A 234 -40.81 3.64 -15.53
CA LYS A 234 -41.67 2.51 -15.08
C LYS A 234 -40.87 1.35 -14.49
N LYS A 235 -41.00 1.26 -13.15
CA LYS A 235 -40.93 0.05 -12.31
C LYS A 235 -41.50 -1.18 -13.02
N ARG A 236 -40.79 -2.32 -12.95
CA ARG A 236 -41.44 -3.65 -12.95
C ARG A 236 -41.15 -4.34 -11.62
N LYS A 237 -42.25 -4.56 -10.89
CA LYS A 237 -42.40 -5.45 -9.75
C LYS A 237 -42.84 -6.81 -10.30
N ALA A 238 -42.12 -7.87 -9.98
CA ALA A 238 -42.64 -9.23 -10.08
C ALA A 238 -42.59 -9.84 -8.68
N ASN A 239 -43.75 -10.19 -8.14
CA ASN A 239 -43.92 -10.92 -6.89
C ASN A 239 -44.23 -12.40 -7.23
N GLY A 240 -43.85 -13.33 -6.34
CA GLY A 240 -43.81 -14.81 -6.46
C GLY A 240 -45.11 -15.54 -6.89
N ARG A 241 -45.20 -16.88 -6.87
CA ARG A 241 -44.73 -17.88 -5.88
C ARG A 241 -45.05 -19.32 -6.36
N ALA A 242 -44.36 -20.30 -5.75
CA ALA A 242 -44.74 -21.70 -5.46
C ALA A 242 -44.62 -22.78 -6.55
N GLY A 243 -43.94 -23.86 -6.13
CA GLY A 243 -43.73 -25.16 -6.78
C GLY A 243 -42.65 -25.89 -6.01
#